data_AF-A0A9E0N3L8-F1
#
_entry.id   AF-A0A9E0N3L8-F1
#
_cell.length_a   1.000
_cell.length_b   1.000
_cell.length_c   1.000
_cell.angle_alpha   90.00
_cell.angle_beta   90.00
_cell.angle_gamma   90.00
#
_symmetry.space_group_name_H-M   'P 1'
#
loop_
_entity.id
_entity.type
_entity.pdbx_description
1 polymer ?
#
loop_
_entity_poly.entity_id
_entity_poly.type
_entity_poly.pdbx_seq_one_letter_code
_entity_poly.pdbx_strand_id
1 'polypeptide(L)'
;MPNKPKCPSCHSAMTPQRLASVAGGEVELDLCFACRGIWFDPLENLKLTPAALVTLFRLLHDHRNDAVSPLAHRLTCPRCRKPLGQGFDVVKSGRYITYRCTQRHGRFSTFASFMIEKGFVRQLSGQEIDDMARRVGVINCSSCGAPVDLRKDHACPHCRSALSLLDPQAVEQALKGYAVAVQQTGQLSIPDLADALVMVERDRVKAEREAKAQRGSLFTTAEGQSRADLWAAGVALVWQILN
;
A
#
# COMPACT_ATOMS: atom_id res chain seq x y z
N MET A 1 22.63 -12.33 -11.03
CA MET A 1 21.42 -11.46 -11.06
C MET A 1 20.78 -11.49 -9.67
N PRO A 2 20.25 -10.38 -9.15
CA PRO A 2 19.44 -10.41 -7.93
C PRO A 2 18.18 -11.25 -8.19
N ASN A 3 17.80 -12.11 -7.24
CA ASN A 3 16.66 -13.00 -7.41
C ASN A 3 15.36 -12.20 -7.19
N LYS A 4 14.47 -12.16 -8.19
CA LYS A 4 13.19 -11.45 -8.10
C LYS A 4 12.36 -12.05 -6.95
N PRO A 5 11.75 -11.24 -6.08
CA PRO A 5 10.95 -11.76 -4.98
C PRO A 5 9.75 -12.56 -5.51
N LYS A 6 9.39 -13.58 -4.76
CA LYS A 6 8.11 -14.28 -4.89
C LYS A 6 7.05 -13.54 -4.08
N CYS A 7 5.80 -13.55 -4.52
CA CYS A 7 4.71 -12.92 -3.80
C CYS A 7 4.65 -13.43 -2.36
N PRO A 8 4.66 -12.55 -1.33
CA PRO A 8 4.53 -12.93 0.08
C PRO A 8 3.32 -13.78 0.43
N SER A 9 2.28 -13.73 -0.42
CA SER A 9 1.02 -14.47 -0.29
C SER A 9 1.01 -15.77 -1.10
N CYS A 10 0.94 -15.68 -2.44
CA CYS A 10 0.75 -16.85 -3.31
C CYS A 10 2.05 -17.50 -3.81
N HIS A 11 3.21 -16.97 -3.44
CA HIS A 11 4.55 -17.43 -3.88
C HIS A 11 4.80 -17.46 -5.41
N SER A 12 3.88 -16.97 -6.24
CA SER A 12 4.10 -16.69 -7.67
C SER A 12 5.23 -15.67 -7.87
N ALA A 13 5.86 -15.68 -9.05
CA ALA A 13 6.81 -14.64 -9.41
C ALA A 13 6.13 -13.25 -9.43
N MET A 14 6.85 -12.22 -8.99
CA MET A 14 6.39 -10.84 -9.09
C MET A 14 6.91 -10.18 -10.38
N THR A 15 6.13 -9.23 -10.89
CA THR A 15 6.47 -8.44 -12.07
C THR A 15 7.12 -7.13 -11.60
N PRO A 16 8.43 -6.93 -11.82
CA PRO A 16 9.08 -5.67 -11.49
C PRO A 16 8.60 -4.57 -12.43
N GLN A 17 8.38 -3.39 -11.87
CA GLN A 17 7.94 -2.19 -12.57
C GLN A 17 8.89 -1.05 -12.22
N ARG A 18 9.48 -0.43 -13.24
CA ARG A 18 10.40 0.69 -13.06
C ARG A 18 9.67 2.01 -13.15
N LEU A 19 9.94 2.86 -12.17
CA LEU A 19 9.18 4.06 -11.90
C LEU A 19 10.13 5.20 -11.53
N ALA A 20 9.87 6.40 -12.04
CA ALA A 20 10.76 7.56 -11.81
C ALA A 20 10.88 7.90 -10.31
N SER A 21 12.12 8.11 -9.85
CA SER A 21 12.46 8.36 -8.46
C SER A 21 12.71 9.84 -8.13
N VAL A 22 12.21 10.32 -6.98
CA VAL A 22 12.45 11.70 -6.49
C VAL A 22 13.92 11.97 -6.14
N ALA A 23 14.71 10.92 -5.92
CA ALA A 23 16.16 11.00 -5.71
C ALA A 23 16.95 10.96 -7.04
N GLY A 24 16.26 11.08 -8.19
CA GLY A 24 16.81 10.82 -9.51
C GLY A 24 16.81 9.33 -9.86
N GLY A 25 16.86 9.03 -11.17
CA GLY A 25 16.85 7.66 -11.67
C GLY A 25 15.50 6.95 -11.49
N GLU A 26 15.56 5.62 -11.38
CA GLU A 26 14.40 4.74 -11.25
C GLU A 26 14.38 4.02 -9.90
N VAL A 27 13.18 3.73 -9.40
CA VAL A 27 12.92 2.73 -8.37
C VAL A 27 12.16 1.56 -9.01
N GLU A 28 12.59 0.33 -8.72
CA GLU A 28 11.91 -0.89 -9.17
C GLU A 28 10.93 -1.32 -8.07
N LEU A 29 9.66 -1.59 -8.42
CA LEU A 29 8.65 -2.14 -7.51
C LEU A 29 8.18 -3.51 -8.01
N ASP A 30 8.17 -4.51 -7.13
CA ASP A 30 7.65 -5.82 -7.45
C ASP A 30 6.13 -5.89 -7.24
N LEU A 31 5.37 -6.12 -8.31
CA LEU A 31 3.91 -6.25 -8.29
C LEU A 31 3.46 -7.71 -8.45
N CYS A 32 2.38 -8.08 -7.77
CA CYS A 32 1.65 -9.33 -8.01
C CYS A 32 0.17 -9.02 -8.27
N PHE A 33 -0.26 -9.15 -9.53
CA PHE A 33 -1.65 -8.88 -9.92
C PHE A 33 -2.65 -9.92 -9.41
N ALA A 34 -2.24 -11.18 -9.23
CA ALA A 34 -3.10 -12.23 -8.68
C ALA A 34 -3.51 -11.98 -7.21
N CYS A 35 -2.59 -11.54 -6.36
CA CYS A 35 -2.85 -11.23 -4.94
C CYS A 35 -2.91 -9.72 -4.64
N ARG A 36 -2.90 -8.88 -5.68
CA ARG A 36 -2.98 -7.41 -5.62
C ARG A 36 -2.04 -6.78 -4.61
N GLY A 37 -0.77 -7.17 -4.71
CA GLY A 37 0.26 -6.86 -3.74
C GLY A 37 1.48 -6.20 -4.34
N ILE A 38 1.99 -5.18 -3.65
CA ILE A 38 3.32 -4.59 -3.86
C ILE A 38 4.25 -5.16 -2.80
N TRP A 39 5.42 -5.63 -3.22
CA TRP A 39 6.57 -5.75 -2.32
C TRP A 39 7.44 -4.51 -2.47
N PHE A 40 7.78 -3.89 -1.34
CA PHE A 40 8.74 -2.81 -1.25
C PHE A 40 9.95 -3.32 -0.47
N ASP A 41 11.12 -3.36 -1.08
CA ASP A 41 12.40 -3.41 -0.36
C ASP A 41 12.62 -2.04 0.35
N PRO A 42 13.65 -1.90 1.21
CA PRO A 42 13.74 -0.75 2.13
C PRO A 42 13.82 0.62 1.45
N LEU A 43 13.07 1.58 1.99
CA LEU A 43 12.96 2.98 1.55
C LEU A 43 12.31 3.23 0.17
N GLU A 44 12.05 2.22 -0.64
CA GLU A 44 11.51 2.38 -2.02
C GLU A 44 10.18 3.13 -2.08
N ASN A 45 9.28 2.87 -1.14
CA ASN A 45 7.99 3.55 -1.04
C ASN A 45 8.07 5.08 -0.87
N LEU A 46 9.20 5.59 -0.35
CA LEU A 46 9.46 7.02 -0.17
C LEU A 46 10.07 7.66 -1.42
N LYS A 47 10.53 6.85 -2.38
CA LYS A 47 11.24 7.30 -3.58
C LYS A 47 10.33 7.64 -4.75
N LEU A 48 9.05 7.28 -4.73
CA LEU A 48 8.15 7.41 -5.89
C LEU A 48 7.82 8.87 -6.20
N THR A 49 8.13 9.32 -7.43
CA THR A 49 7.67 10.62 -7.93
C THR A 49 6.14 10.66 -8.04
N PRO A 50 5.53 11.87 -8.03
CA PRO A 50 4.12 12.01 -8.36
C PRO A 50 3.75 11.40 -9.73
N ALA A 51 4.62 11.56 -10.74
CA ALA A 51 4.44 10.94 -12.06
C ALA A 51 4.48 9.40 -12.01
N ALA A 52 5.38 8.82 -11.21
CA ALA A 52 5.40 7.38 -10.94
C ALA A 52 4.09 6.87 -10.31
N LEU A 53 3.46 7.66 -9.44
CA LEU A 53 2.15 7.29 -8.87
C LEU A 53 1.06 7.25 -9.94
N VAL A 54 1.07 8.17 -10.93
CA VAL A 54 0.11 8.13 -12.07
C VAL A 54 0.35 6.91 -12.96
N THR A 55 1.62 6.61 -13.27
CA THR A 55 1.99 5.44 -14.08
C THR A 55 1.60 4.14 -13.40
N LEU A 56 1.91 4.01 -12.10
CA LEU A 56 1.47 2.87 -11.31
C LEU A 56 -0.06 2.81 -11.26
N PHE A 57 -0.76 3.93 -11.07
CA PHE A 57 -2.22 3.93 -11.07
C PHE A 57 -2.82 3.40 -12.38
N ARG A 58 -2.30 3.82 -13.55
CA ARG A 58 -2.74 3.31 -14.86
C ARG A 58 -2.53 1.80 -14.99
N LEU A 59 -1.34 1.31 -14.67
CA LEU A 59 -1.03 -0.13 -14.69
C LEU A 59 -1.92 -0.93 -13.74
N LEU A 60 -2.15 -0.41 -12.54
CA LEU A 60 -3.11 -0.97 -11.60
C LEU A 60 -4.52 -1.01 -12.20
N HIS A 61 -4.91 0.02 -12.95
CA HIS A 61 -6.18 0.06 -13.63
C HIS A 61 -6.39 -1.02 -14.68
N ASP A 62 -5.39 -1.30 -15.51
CA ASP A 62 -5.53 -2.30 -16.56
C ASP A 62 -5.85 -3.69 -15.96
N HIS A 63 -5.27 -4.01 -14.81
CA HIS A 63 -5.46 -5.27 -14.07
C HIS A 63 -6.68 -5.27 -13.10
N ARG A 64 -7.64 -4.36 -13.27
CA ARG A 64 -8.88 -4.25 -12.47
C ARG A 64 -9.77 -5.49 -12.47
N ASN A 65 -9.89 -6.14 -13.63
CA ASN A 65 -10.86 -7.21 -13.89
C ASN A 65 -10.22 -8.59 -13.71
N ASP A 66 -8.91 -8.65 -13.51
CA ASP A 66 -8.15 -9.88 -13.28
C ASP A 66 -8.70 -10.66 -12.08
N ALA A 67 -8.78 -11.98 -12.24
CA ALA A 67 -9.29 -12.88 -11.22
C ALA A 67 -8.42 -12.84 -9.94
N VAL A 68 -9.06 -12.56 -8.81
CA VAL A 68 -8.38 -12.31 -7.54
C VAL A 68 -8.13 -13.61 -6.78
N SER A 69 -6.87 -13.87 -6.46
CA SER A 69 -6.49 -14.84 -5.41
C SER A 69 -6.49 -14.14 -4.06
N PRO A 70 -7.25 -14.64 -3.06
CA PRO A 70 -7.12 -14.18 -1.69
C PRO A 70 -5.68 -14.18 -1.18
N LEU A 71 -5.39 -13.23 -0.28
CA LEU A 71 -4.17 -13.33 0.49
C LEU A 71 -4.21 -14.64 1.28
N ALA A 72 -3.08 -15.35 1.25
CA ALA A 72 -2.83 -16.41 2.20
C ALA A 72 -3.00 -15.86 3.62
N HIS A 73 -3.50 -16.69 4.53
CA HIS A 73 -3.64 -16.30 5.93
C HIS A 73 -2.28 -15.84 6.50
N ARG A 74 -1.20 -16.57 6.16
CA ARG A 74 0.19 -16.31 6.57
C ARG A 74 1.03 -15.75 5.41
N LEU A 75 1.36 -14.47 5.46
CA LEU A 75 2.31 -13.87 4.53
C LEU A 75 3.76 -14.11 5.00
N THR A 76 4.68 -14.29 4.05
CA THR A 76 6.10 -14.58 4.32
C THR A 76 7.04 -13.63 3.58
N CYS A 77 8.20 -13.31 4.16
CA CYS A 77 9.19 -12.45 3.52
C CYS A 77 9.88 -13.17 2.35
N PRO A 78 9.98 -12.58 1.14
CA PRO A 78 10.62 -13.22 0.01
C PRO A 78 12.14 -13.37 0.18
N ARG A 79 12.76 -12.49 0.99
CA ARG A 79 14.20 -12.51 1.27
C ARG A 79 14.58 -13.58 2.32
N CYS A 80 13.87 -13.65 3.45
CA CYS A 80 14.25 -14.53 4.58
C CYS A 80 13.23 -15.60 4.98
N ARG A 81 12.11 -15.75 4.25
CA ARG A 81 11.01 -16.74 4.44
C ARG A 81 10.27 -16.70 5.79
N LYS A 82 10.78 -15.97 6.80
CA LYS A 82 10.09 -15.69 8.07
C LYS A 82 8.72 -15.00 7.83
N PRO A 83 7.73 -15.18 8.71
CA PRO A 83 6.43 -14.52 8.60
C PRO A 83 6.55 -12.99 8.59
N LEU A 84 5.62 -12.32 7.92
CA LEU A 84 5.44 -10.87 8.05
C LEU A 84 4.56 -10.56 9.26
N GLY A 85 4.93 -9.54 10.03
CA GLY A 85 4.08 -8.98 11.08
C GLY A 85 3.00 -8.10 10.46
N GLN A 86 1.73 -8.45 10.69
CA GLN A 86 0.58 -7.62 10.33
C GLN A 86 0.44 -6.46 11.33
N GLY A 87 0.14 -5.26 10.83
CA GLY A 87 -0.16 -4.09 11.64
C GLY A 87 -1.05 -3.11 10.89
N PHE A 88 -1.25 -1.92 11.48
CA PHE A 88 -1.96 -0.81 10.85
C PHE A 88 -1.11 0.45 10.87
N ASP A 89 -1.19 1.23 9.79
CA ASP A 89 -0.68 2.60 9.68
C ASP A 89 -1.88 3.57 9.57
N VAL A 90 -1.67 4.87 9.82
CA VAL A 90 -2.74 5.89 9.81
C VAL A 90 -2.37 7.05 8.88
N VAL A 91 -3.37 7.53 8.12
CA VAL A 91 -3.30 8.72 7.25
C VAL A 91 -4.57 9.57 7.44
N LYS A 92 -4.64 10.73 6.77
CA LYS A 92 -5.80 11.65 6.87
C LYS A 92 -7.14 11.00 6.51
N SER A 93 -7.16 10.04 5.59
CA SER A 93 -8.36 9.28 5.19
C SER A 93 -8.67 8.06 6.08
N GLY A 94 -7.93 7.86 7.18
CA GLY A 94 -8.12 6.79 8.16
C GLY A 94 -6.97 5.80 8.22
N ARG A 95 -7.21 4.61 8.80
CA ARG A 95 -6.19 3.55 8.98
C ARG A 95 -6.20 2.50 7.88
N TYR A 96 -5.03 2.01 7.48
CA TYR A 96 -4.84 0.92 6.51
C TYR A 96 -3.96 -0.20 7.05
N ILE A 97 -4.03 -1.39 6.45
CA ILE A 97 -3.32 -2.61 6.90
C ILE A 97 -1.99 -2.78 6.16
N THR A 98 -0.96 -3.22 6.89
CA THR A 98 0.45 -3.19 6.45
C THR A 98 1.18 -4.44 6.97
N TYR A 99 2.09 -5.02 6.19
CA TYR A 99 2.77 -6.28 6.54
C TYR A 99 4.29 -6.11 6.48
N ARG A 100 4.97 -6.11 7.63
CA ARG A 100 6.39 -5.77 7.74
C ARG A 100 7.26 -6.99 8.05
N CYS A 101 8.43 -7.08 7.43
CA CYS A 101 9.42 -8.07 7.85
C CYS A 101 10.13 -7.61 9.13
N THR A 102 10.11 -8.42 10.18
CA THR A 102 10.81 -8.12 11.46
C THR A 102 12.34 -8.04 11.32
N GLN A 103 12.89 -8.50 10.20
CA GLN A 103 14.31 -8.38 9.84
C GLN A 103 14.59 -7.17 8.94
N ARG A 104 13.63 -6.25 8.79
CA ARG A 104 13.70 -5.01 8.00
C ARG A 104 14.02 -5.18 6.50
N HIS A 105 13.86 -6.40 5.95
CA HIS A 105 14.04 -6.67 4.52
C HIS A 105 13.03 -5.97 3.58
N GLY A 106 11.98 -5.34 4.11
CA GLY A 106 10.93 -4.72 3.31
C GLY A 106 9.53 -4.87 3.92
N ARG A 107 8.52 -4.40 3.18
CA ARG A 107 7.09 -4.55 3.51
C ARG A 107 6.30 -5.08 2.31
N PHE A 108 5.23 -5.81 2.61
CA PHE A 108 4.14 -6.04 1.67
C PHE A 108 3.00 -5.08 1.98
N SER A 109 2.43 -4.47 0.94
CA SER A 109 1.19 -3.70 1.01
C SER A 109 0.28 -4.20 -0.10
N THR A 110 -1.01 -4.34 0.15
CA THR A 110 -1.95 -4.49 -0.97
C THR A 110 -2.13 -3.18 -1.70
N PHE A 111 -2.48 -3.27 -2.97
CA PHE A 111 -2.70 -2.11 -3.82
C PHE A 111 -3.75 -1.15 -3.20
N ALA A 112 -4.76 -1.64 -2.47
CA ALA A 112 -5.69 -0.80 -1.72
C ALA A 112 -5.04 -0.06 -0.55
N SER A 113 -4.26 -0.76 0.28
CA SER A 113 -3.52 -0.14 1.38
C SER A 113 -2.58 0.95 0.88
N PHE A 114 -1.95 0.73 -0.28
CA PHE A 114 -1.14 1.74 -0.97
C PHE A 114 -1.97 2.93 -1.49
N MET A 115 -3.15 2.70 -2.09
CA MET A 115 -4.01 3.80 -2.56
C MET A 115 -4.61 4.61 -1.40
N ILE A 116 -4.89 3.99 -0.25
CA ILE A 116 -5.26 4.70 0.99
C ILE A 116 -4.05 5.51 1.48
N GLU A 117 -2.86 4.92 1.55
CA GLU A 117 -1.63 5.60 1.98
C GLU A 117 -1.35 6.88 1.17
N LYS A 118 -1.50 6.83 -0.16
CA LYS A 118 -1.29 7.99 -1.04
C LYS A 118 -2.52 8.90 -1.18
N GLY A 119 -3.60 8.66 -0.43
CA GLY A 119 -4.78 9.52 -0.38
C GLY A 119 -5.75 9.42 -1.57
N PHE A 120 -5.52 8.52 -2.52
CA PHE A 120 -6.43 8.27 -3.66
C PHE A 120 -7.78 7.65 -3.24
N VAL A 121 -7.86 7.11 -2.02
CA VAL A 121 -9.01 6.38 -1.49
C VAL A 121 -9.46 6.99 -0.17
N ARG A 122 -10.77 7.23 -0.06
CA ARG A 122 -11.43 7.55 1.22
C ARG A 122 -12.14 6.32 1.79
N GLN A 123 -12.40 6.37 3.09
CA GLN A 123 -13.25 5.39 3.76
C GLN A 123 -14.72 5.81 3.56
N LEU A 124 -15.61 4.81 3.46
CA LEU A 124 -17.05 5.07 3.36
C LEU A 124 -17.60 5.45 4.74
N SER A 125 -18.52 6.40 4.77
CA SER A 125 -19.31 6.69 5.97
C SER A 125 -20.35 5.58 6.22
N GLY A 126 -20.84 5.45 7.46
CA GLY A 126 -21.87 4.46 7.80
C GLY A 126 -23.12 4.58 6.91
N GLN A 127 -23.57 5.81 6.63
CA GLN A 127 -24.69 6.07 5.74
C GLN A 127 -24.46 5.56 4.31
N GLU A 128 -23.26 5.76 3.75
CA GLU A 128 -22.91 5.23 2.43
C GLU A 128 -22.83 3.70 2.41
N ILE A 129 -22.40 3.08 3.53
CA ILE A 129 -22.39 1.62 3.68
C ILE A 129 -23.83 1.08 3.76
N ASP A 130 -24.70 1.72 4.54
CA ASP A 130 -26.12 1.35 4.68
C ASP A 130 -26.87 1.55 3.35
N ASP A 131 -26.54 2.59 2.58
CA ASP A 131 -27.05 2.82 1.22
C ASP A 131 -26.55 1.79 0.21
N MET A 132 -25.30 1.36 0.35
CA MET A 132 -24.72 0.29 -0.46
C MET A 132 -25.32 -1.08 -0.09
N ALA A 133 -25.57 -1.36 1.20
CA ALA A 133 -26.14 -2.62 1.71
C ALA A 133 -27.56 -2.92 1.17
N ARG A 134 -28.32 -1.86 0.84
CA ARG A 134 -29.64 -1.96 0.18
C ARG A 134 -29.54 -2.35 -1.30
N ARG A 135 -28.38 -2.17 -1.95
CA ARG A 135 -28.14 -2.45 -3.38
C ARG A 135 -27.26 -3.69 -3.61
N VAL A 136 -26.29 -3.90 -2.72
CA VAL A 136 -25.26 -4.96 -2.77
C VAL A 136 -25.22 -5.63 -1.40
N GLY A 137 -25.53 -6.92 -1.31
CA GLY A 137 -25.52 -7.63 -0.03
C GLY A 137 -24.10 -7.96 0.45
N VAL A 138 -23.30 -8.56 -0.44
CA VAL A 138 -21.94 -9.02 -0.14
C VAL A 138 -20.98 -8.40 -1.12
N ILE A 139 -19.93 -7.80 -0.60
CA ILE A 139 -18.73 -7.37 -1.33
C ILE A 139 -17.56 -8.27 -0.93
N ASN A 140 -16.46 -8.23 -1.66
CA ASN A 140 -15.16 -8.63 -1.13
C ASN A 140 -14.46 -7.34 -0.61
N CYS A 141 -13.61 -7.31 0.46
CA CYS A 141 -13.15 -6.05 1.17
C CYS A 141 -11.78 -5.47 0.73
N SER A 142 -11.46 -4.18 0.60
CA SER A 142 -10.27 -3.70 -0.19
C SER A 142 -8.88 -4.34 0.00
N SER A 143 -8.58 -4.94 1.15
CA SER A 143 -7.20 -5.23 1.53
C SER A 143 -6.65 -6.63 1.24
N CYS A 144 -7.42 -7.68 0.84
CA CYS A 144 -6.96 -9.07 1.10
C CYS A 144 -7.65 -10.37 0.51
N GLY A 145 -8.60 -10.40 -0.42
CA GLY A 145 -9.22 -11.64 -1.00
C GLY A 145 -10.75 -11.78 -1.27
N ALA A 146 -11.53 -12.37 -0.35
CA ALA A 146 -12.94 -12.80 -0.56
C ALA A 146 -13.99 -11.96 0.28
N PRO A 147 -15.09 -12.45 0.92
CA PRO A 147 -16.31 -11.67 1.24
C PRO A 147 -16.41 -10.87 2.57
N VAL A 148 -17.37 -9.92 2.62
CA VAL A 148 -17.94 -9.15 3.76
C VAL A 148 -19.43 -8.85 3.49
N ASP A 149 -20.31 -9.00 4.49
CA ASP A 149 -21.76 -8.74 4.37
C ASP A 149 -22.10 -7.32 4.83
N LEU A 150 -22.43 -6.43 3.89
CA LEU A 150 -22.68 -5.01 4.15
C LEU A 150 -23.87 -4.76 5.08
N ARG A 151 -24.76 -5.74 5.23
CA ARG A 151 -25.96 -5.66 6.08
C ARG A 151 -25.67 -5.95 7.55
N LYS A 152 -24.41 -6.26 7.89
CA LYS A 152 -23.92 -6.62 9.23
C LYS A 152 -22.66 -5.86 9.59
N ASP A 153 -21.75 -5.69 8.64
CA ASP A 153 -20.37 -5.31 8.86
C ASP A 153 -20.02 -3.97 8.19
N HIS A 154 -19.86 -2.89 8.97
CA HIS A 154 -19.32 -1.60 8.48
C HIS A 154 -17.79 -1.58 8.31
N ALA A 155 -17.10 -2.66 8.69
CA ALA A 155 -15.68 -2.89 8.49
C ALA A 155 -15.44 -4.40 8.32
N CYS A 156 -14.39 -4.81 7.61
CA CYS A 156 -14.18 -6.22 7.31
C CYS A 156 -13.94 -7.06 8.59
N PRO A 157 -14.76 -8.09 8.89
CA PRO A 157 -14.59 -8.90 10.11
C PRO A 157 -13.29 -9.71 10.11
N HIS A 158 -12.70 -9.98 8.94
CA HIS A 158 -11.50 -10.80 8.80
C HIS A 158 -10.19 -10.04 9.05
N CYS A 159 -9.97 -8.89 8.38
CA CYS A 159 -8.74 -8.09 8.52
C CYS A 159 -8.92 -6.80 9.32
N ARG A 160 -10.16 -6.45 9.70
CA ARG A 160 -10.53 -5.20 10.36
C ARG A 160 -10.20 -3.93 9.58
N SER A 161 -9.97 -3.99 8.26
CA SER A 161 -9.87 -2.77 7.43
C SER A 161 -11.24 -2.08 7.37
N ALA A 162 -11.23 -0.75 7.27
CA ALA A 162 -12.44 -0.02 6.90
C ALA A 162 -12.88 -0.40 5.48
N LEU A 163 -14.18 -0.27 5.21
CA LEU A 163 -14.70 -0.33 3.85
C LEU A 163 -14.33 0.97 3.12
N SER A 164 -13.82 0.83 1.90
CA SER A 164 -13.19 1.93 1.19
C SER A 164 -13.44 1.79 -0.31
N LEU A 165 -14.19 2.74 -0.85
CA LEU A 165 -14.43 2.86 -2.28
C LEU A 165 -13.34 3.74 -2.89
N LEU A 166 -12.88 3.38 -4.09
CA LEU A 166 -12.00 4.25 -4.85
C LEU A 166 -12.86 5.37 -5.44
N ASP A 167 -12.59 6.60 -5.03
CA ASP A 167 -13.43 7.75 -5.34
C ASP A 167 -12.86 8.50 -6.56
N PRO A 168 -13.63 8.62 -7.67
CA PRO A 168 -13.27 9.39 -8.85
C PRO A 168 -12.70 10.78 -8.57
N GLN A 169 -13.34 11.53 -7.66
CA GLN A 169 -12.96 12.90 -7.33
C GLN A 169 -11.75 12.93 -6.40
N ALA A 170 -11.61 11.96 -5.49
CA ALA A 170 -10.40 11.84 -4.67
C ALA A 170 -9.16 11.53 -5.54
N VAL A 171 -9.30 10.71 -6.59
CA VAL A 171 -8.20 10.51 -7.54
C VAL A 171 -7.92 11.78 -8.32
N GLU A 172 -8.93 12.43 -8.89
CA GLU A 172 -8.73 13.66 -9.67
C GLU A 172 -8.08 14.77 -8.81
N GLN A 173 -8.51 14.94 -7.55
CA GLN A 173 -7.94 15.88 -6.60
C GLN A 173 -6.51 15.50 -6.19
N ALA A 174 -6.23 14.22 -5.92
CA ALA A 174 -4.88 13.76 -5.61
C ALA A 174 -3.95 13.99 -6.82
N LEU A 175 -4.37 13.66 -8.04
CA LEU A 175 -3.63 13.92 -9.28
C LEU A 175 -3.38 15.41 -9.51
N LYS A 176 -4.37 16.28 -9.26
CA LYS A 176 -4.20 17.75 -9.31
C LYS A 176 -3.20 18.24 -8.26
N GLY A 177 -3.30 17.79 -7.01
CA GLY A 177 -2.34 18.10 -5.95
C GLY A 177 -0.93 17.61 -6.28
N TYR A 178 -0.82 16.44 -6.90
CA TYR A 178 0.43 15.89 -7.40
C TYR A 178 1.00 16.66 -8.60
N ALA A 179 0.17 17.18 -9.51
CA ALA A 179 0.62 18.04 -10.61
C ALA A 179 1.13 19.41 -10.10
N VAL A 180 0.43 20.02 -9.13
CA VAL A 180 0.89 21.24 -8.45
C VAL A 180 2.20 20.99 -7.70
N ALA A 181 2.32 19.86 -6.99
CA ALA A 181 3.56 19.46 -6.35
C ALA A 181 4.70 19.27 -7.37
N VAL A 182 4.44 18.69 -8.55
CA VAL A 182 5.45 18.60 -9.62
C VAL A 182 5.91 19.99 -10.08
N GLN A 183 4.99 20.91 -10.35
CA GLN A 183 5.32 22.29 -10.74
C GLN A 183 6.14 23.01 -9.67
N GLN A 184 5.81 22.82 -8.39
CA GLN A 184 6.58 23.37 -7.27
C GLN A 184 7.95 22.69 -7.08
N THR A 185 8.06 21.37 -7.25
CA THR A 185 9.35 20.65 -7.18
C THR A 185 10.30 21.01 -8.33
N GLY A 186 9.78 21.47 -9.48
CA GLY A 186 10.57 22.09 -10.54
C GLY A 186 11.22 23.43 -10.16
N GLN A 187 10.92 23.94 -8.95
CA GLN A 187 11.41 25.21 -8.40
C GLN A 187 12.00 25.07 -6.99
N LEU A 188 12.11 23.86 -6.43
CA LEU A 188 12.72 23.65 -5.11
C LEU A 188 14.23 23.84 -5.15
N SER A 189 14.74 24.59 -4.19
CA SER A 189 16.16 24.92 -4.09
C SER A 189 16.96 23.78 -3.44
N ILE A 190 18.21 23.61 -3.87
CA ILE A 190 19.09 22.51 -3.39
C ILE A 190 19.29 22.48 -1.85
N PRO A 191 19.34 23.62 -1.12
CA PRO A 191 19.44 23.62 0.35
C PRO A 191 18.35 22.78 1.07
N ASP A 192 17.09 22.90 0.67
CA ASP A 192 15.97 22.26 1.36
C ASP A 192 16.06 20.73 1.32
N LEU A 193 16.59 20.18 0.22
CA LEU A 193 16.85 18.75 0.05
C LEU A 193 18.02 18.27 0.92
N ALA A 194 19.04 19.12 1.12
CA ALA A 194 20.16 18.79 1.99
C ALA A 194 19.72 18.71 3.46
N ASP A 195 18.91 19.66 3.94
CA ASP A 195 18.37 19.62 5.31
C ASP A 195 17.41 18.43 5.53
N ALA A 196 16.59 18.09 4.53
CA ALA A 196 15.74 16.89 4.59
C ALA A 196 16.58 15.59 4.71
N LEU A 197 17.67 15.47 3.94
CA LEU A 197 18.61 14.34 4.03
C LEU A 197 19.35 14.30 5.37
N VAL A 198 19.80 15.46 5.88
CA VAL A 198 20.43 15.59 7.21
C VAL A 198 19.46 15.21 8.33
N MET A 199 18.17 15.53 8.20
CA MET A 199 17.15 15.13 9.18
C MET A 199 16.92 13.61 9.17
N VAL A 200 16.79 13.00 7.99
CA VAL A 200 16.68 11.53 7.85
C VAL A 200 17.90 10.81 8.42
N GLU A 201 19.10 11.34 8.20
CA GLU A 201 20.34 10.75 8.71
C GLU A 201 20.51 10.96 10.23
N ARG A 202 20.06 12.09 10.77
CA ARG A 202 19.94 12.31 12.23
C ARG A 202 18.98 11.32 12.86
N ASP A 203 17.82 11.06 12.25
CA ASP A 203 16.87 10.06 12.74
C ASP A 203 17.41 8.63 12.60
N ARG A 204 18.20 8.31 11.57
CA ARG A 204 18.93 7.03 11.48
C ARG A 204 19.91 6.87 12.65
N VAL A 205 20.75 7.86 12.91
CA VAL A 205 21.73 7.84 14.02
C VAL A 205 21.04 7.79 15.38
N LYS A 206 19.89 8.48 15.54
CA LYS A 206 19.07 8.43 16.75
C LYS A 206 18.46 7.03 16.96
N ALA A 207 17.84 6.47 15.94
CA ALA A 207 17.28 5.11 15.97
C ALA A 207 18.37 4.04 16.20
N GLU A 208 19.62 4.27 15.79
CA GLU A 208 20.76 3.39 16.08
C GLU A 208 21.26 3.49 17.53
N ARG A 209 21.19 4.69 18.15
CA ARG A 209 21.44 4.87 19.58
C ARG A 209 20.34 4.21 20.42
N GLU A 210 19.08 4.38 20.04
CA GLU A 210 17.92 3.76 20.68
C GLU A 210 17.94 2.23 20.53
N ALA A 211 18.29 1.71 19.35
CA ALA A 211 18.47 0.27 19.13
C ALA A 211 19.69 -0.33 19.85
N LYS A 212 20.72 0.46 20.17
CA LYS A 212 21.80 0.05 21.08
C LYS A 212 21.32 0.00 22.54
N ALA A 213 20.55 0.99 22.99
CA ALA A 213 20.00 1.01 24.34
C ALA A 213 19.01 -0.16 24.58
N GLN A 214 18.18 -0.49 23.59
CA GLN A 214 17.18 -1.56 23.69
C GLN A 214 17.76 -2.99 23.62
N ARG A 215 19.06 -3.17 23.35
CA ARG A 215 19.71 -4.50 23.35
C ARG A 215 19.94 -5.09 24.75
N GLY A 216 19.57 -4.38 25.81
CA GLY A 216 19.67 -4.84 27.21
C GLY A 216 18.44 -5.57 27.77
N SER A 217 17.36 -5.77 27.01
CA SER A 217 16.15 -6.49 27.48
C SER A 217 15.52 -7.37 26.38
N LEU A 218 14.68 -8.33 26.78
CA LEU A 218 14.37 -9.56 26.01
C LEU A 218 12.86 -9.89 25.95
N PHE A 219 12.48 -10.65 24.90
CA PHE A 219 11.20 -11.38 24.71
C PHE A 219 9.94 -10.49 24.45
N THR A 220 8.87 -10.89 23.72
CA THR A 220 8.50 -12.17 23.05
C THR A 220 7.57 -11.99 21.81
N THR A 221 7.37 -13.08 21.06
CA THR A 221 6.24 -13.53 20.15
C THR A 221 4.90 -12.76 20.07
N ALA A 222 4.04 -12.87 19.02
CA ALA A 222 4.09 -13.45 17.66
C ALA A 222 2.80 -13.11 16.83
N GLU A 223 2.77 -13.47 15.52
CA GLU A 223 1.61 -13.76 14.61
C GLU A 223 0.33 -12.86 14.67
N GLY A 224 -0.07 -12.16 13.60
CA GLY A 224 -0.78 -12.74 12.42
C GLY A 224 -1.97 -11.86 11.95
N GLN A 225 -2.87 -12.17 11.00
CA GLN A 225 -2.99 -13.03 9.78
C GLN A 225 -4.31 -12.57 9.02
N SER A 226 -4.57 -12.88 7.72
CA SER A 226 -5.56 -12.11 6.87
C SER A 226 -6.61 -12.83 5.97
N ARG A 227 -7.56 -12.02 5.41
CA ARG A 227 -8.63 -12.15 4.34
C ARG A 227 -9.37 -10.77 4.28
N ALA A 228 -9.98 -10.13 3.25
CA ALA A 228 -10.76 -10.43 2.02
C ALA A 228 -10.67 -9.21 0.96
N ASP A 229 -11.18 -9.07 -0.35
CA ASP A 229 -10.75 -8.05 -1.47
C ASP A 229 -11.82 -7.14 -2.22
N LEU A 230 -11.89 -5.79 -2.08
CA LEU A 230 -12.74 -4.85 -2.89
C LEU A 230 -12.01 -4.36 -4.15
N TRP A 231 -10.68 -4.46 -4.20
CA TRP A 231 -9.84 -3.55 -4.98
C TRP A 231 -10.17 -3.52 -6.48
N ALA A 232 -10.62 -4.65 -7.04
CA ALA A 232 -11.16 -4.74 -8.42
C ALA A 232 -12.16 -3.63 -8.73
N ALA A 233 -13.22 -3.56 -7.93
CA ALA A 233 -14.39 -2.73 -8.19
C ALA A 233 -14.05 -1.24 -8.05
N GLY A 234 -13.23 -0.89 -7.05
CA GLY A 234 -12.76 0.48 -6.87
C GLY A 234 -11.92 0.94 -8.05
N VAL A 235 -10.91 0.15 -8.42
CA VAL A 235 -10.01 0.49 -9.52
C VAL A 235 -10.75 0.68 -10.83
N ALA A 236 -11.79 -0.11 -11.09
CA ALA A 236 -12.55 -0.08 -12.33
C ALA A 236 -13.21 1.27 -12.67
N LEU A 237 -13.49 2.15 -11.70
CA LEU A 237 -14.11 3.46 -11.97
C LEU A 237 -13.16 4.48 -12.63
N VAL A 238 -11.85 4.37 -12.42
CA VAL A 238 -10.98 5.56 -12.49
C VAL A 238 -10.44 5.89 -13.89
N TRP A 239 -10.36 4.90 -14.78
CA TRP A 239 -9.90 5.11 -16.17
C TRP A 239 -10.91 5.81 -17.06
N GLN A 240 -12.19 5.80 -16.65
CA GLN A 240 -13.24 6.63 -17.25
C GLN A 240 -13.07 8.14 -16.91
N ILE A 241 -11.96 8.48 -16.23
CA ILE A 241 -11.52 9.83 -15.85
C ILE A 241 -10.10 10.11 -16.40
N LEU A 242 -9.41 9.09 -16.94
CA LEU A 242 -8.01 9.17 -17.40
C LEU A 242 -7.87 9.05 -18.93
N ASN A 243 -8.98 8.80 -19.64
CA ASN A 243 -9.12 8.83 -21.11
C ASN A 243 -10.43 9.55 -21.46
#